data_AF-X0W3H3-F1
#
_entry.id   AF-X0W3H3-F1
#
_cell.length_a   1.000
_cell.length_b   1.000
_cell.length_c   1.000
_cell.angle_alpha   90.00
_cell.angle_beta   90.00
_cell.angle_gamma   90.00
#
_symmetry.space_group_name_H-M   'P 1'
#
loop_
_entity.id
_entity.type
_entity.pdbx_description
1 polymer ?
#
loop_
_entity_poly.entity_id
_entity_poly.type
_entity_poly.pdbx_seq_one_letter_code
_entity_poly.pdbx_strand_id
1 'polypeptide(L)'
;NAASYTDDQIVGKVNSASANITRAGCIEGTAASALDSDDIGEGSSNLYDTGAPPTDNEVVTAVNNATNSITREAALSQDDLNIVKTNPAGSEFKIKNIHRDVTGKMDVEYDDVAES
;
A
#
# COMPACT_ATOMS: atom_id res chain seq x y z
N ASN A 1 49.16 -27.46 -2.92
CA ASN A 1 48.83 -28.49 -3.94
C ASN A 1 47.84 -27.91 -4.94
N ALA A 2 48.33 -27.35 -6.05
CA ALA A 2 47.50 -27.06 -7.20
C ALA A 2 47.57 -28.29 -8.12
N ALA A 3 46.44 -28.98 -8.30
CA ALA A 3 46.35 -30.04 -9.29
C ALA A 3 45.93 -29.40 -10.63
N SER A 4 46.67 -29.67 -11.70
CA SER A 4 46.27 -29.30 -13.05
C SER A 4 45.24 -30.31 -13.54
N TYR A 5 44.10 -29.82 -14.02
CA TYR A 5 43.08 -30.66 -14.65
C TYR A 5 43.04 -30.35 -16.14
N THR A 6 42.86 -31.40 -16.95
CA THR A 6 42.49 -31.27 -18.36
C THR A 6 41.04 -30.80 -18.49
N ASP A 7 40.70 -30.21 -19.63
CA ASP A 7 39.34 -29.71 -19.89
C ASP A 7 38.27 -30.79 -19.68
N ASP A 8 38.54 -32.03 -20.15
CA ASP A 8 37.64 -33.18 -19.96
C ASP A 8 37.46 -33.55 -18.47
N GLN A 9 38.52 -33.46 -17.67
CA GLN A 9 38.45 -33.71 -16.23
C GLN A 9 37.65 -32.62 -15.50
N ILE A 10 37.70 -31.38 -15.98
CA ILE A 10 36.90 -30.27 -15.42
C ILE A 10 35.42 -30.49 -15.75
N VAL A 11 35.11 -30.77 -17.01
CA VAL A 11 33.73 -31.05 -17.46
C VAL A 11 33.15 -32.26 -16.74
N GLY A 12 33.91 -33.36 -16.63
CA GLY A 12 33.47 -34.56 -15.90
C GLY A 12 33.20 -34.28 -14.42
N LYS A 13 34.00 -33.44 -13.78
CA LYS A 13 33.79 -33.02 -12.38
C LYS A 13 32.59 -32.12 -12.22
N VAL A 14 32.38 -31.16 -13.11
CA VAL A 14 31.21 -30.25 -13.07
C VAL A 14 29.92 -31.03 -13.31
N ASN A 15 29.91 -31.94 -14.30
CA ASN A 15 28.74 -32.76 -14.61
C ASN A 15 28.46 -33.83 -13.55
N SER A 16 29.51 -34.32 -12.86
CA SER A 16 29.32 -35.19 -11.69
C SER A 16 28.85 -34.40 -10.47
N ALA A 17 29.29 -33.14 -10.35
CA ALA A 17 28.83 -32.24 -9.30
C ALA A 17 27.41 -31.75 -9.54
N SER A 18 26.91 -31.63 -10.78
CA SER A 18 25.56 -31.10 -11.08
C SER A 18 24.40 -31.91 -10.50
N ALA A 19 24.62 -33.19 -10.13
CA ALA A 19 23.68 -33.99 -9.34
C ALA A 19 23.75 -33.73 -7.82
N ASN A 20 24.64 -32.84 -7.38
CA ASN A 20 24.98 -32.51 -6.00
C ASN A 20 25.47 -31.06 -5.87
N ILE A 21 25.09 -30.13 -6.77
CA ILE A 21 25.29 -28.69 -6.54
C ILE A 21 24.21 -28.28 -5.56
N THR A 22 24.23 -28.83 -4.35
CA THR A 22 23.35 -28.47 -3.24
C THR A 22 23.85 -27.15 -2.66
N ARG A 23 23.76 -26.07 -3.45
CA ARG A 23 23.77 -24.74 -2.86
C ARG A 23 22.46 -24.61 -2.09
N ALA A 24 22.51 -24.12 -0.85
CA ALA A 24 21.29 -23.81 -0.11
C ALA A 24 20.37 -22.95 -1.00
N GLY A 25 19.19 -23.47 -1.34
CA GLY A 25 18.22 -22.80 -2.23
C GLY A 25 18.25 -23.20 -3.71
N CYS A 26 18.97 -24.24 -4.14
CA CYS A 26 18.77 -24.80 -5.48
C CYS A 26 17.73 -25.93 -5.47
N ILE A 27 16.87 -25.97 -6.49
CA ILE A 27 15.87 -27.01 -6.66
C ILE A 27 16.28 -27.91 -7.83
N GLU A 28 16.32 -29.22 -7.61
CA GLU A 28 16.65 -30.18 -8.66
C GLU A 28 15.55 -30.25 -9.73
N GLY A 29 15.99 -30.30 -10.99
CA GLY A 29 15.20 -30.04 -12.21
C GLY A 29 14.05 -30.98 -12.56
N THR A 30 13.58 -31.82 -11.64
CA THR A 30 12.33 -32.59 -11.77
C THR A 30 11.22 -32.04 -10.86
N ALA A 31 11.57 -31.38 -9.76
CA ALA A 31 10.61 -30.67 -8.92
C ALA A 31 10.28 -29.29 -9.49
N ALA A 32 11.20 -28.64 -10.21
CA ALA A 32 11.06 -27.27 -10.71
C ALA A 32 9.85 -27.01 -11.64
N SER A 33 9.26 -28.03 -12.27
CA SER A 33 8.09 -27.85 -13.14
C SER A 33 6.75 -27.91 -12.42
N ALA A 34 6.74 -28.39 -11.18
CA ALA A 34 5.54 -28.47 -10.33
C ALA A 34 5.49 -27.34 -9.28
N LEU A 35 6.56 -26.56 -9.19
CA LEU A 35 6.69 -25.44 -8.26
C LEU A 35 6.34 -24.16 -9.02
N ASP A 36 5.38 -23.41 -8.52
CA ASP A 36 5.17 -22.01 -8.83
C ASP A 36 6.01 -21.11 -7.91
N SER A 37 5.79 -19.79 -7.99
CA SER A 37 6.64 -18.79 -7.34
C SER A 37 6.60 -18.83 -5.81
N ASP A 38 5.53 -19.35 -5.21
CA ASP A 38 5.32 -19.57 -3.77
C ASP A 38 6.02 -20.84 -3.24
N ASP A 39 6.27 -21.81 -4.12
CA ASP A 39 6.95 -23.06 -3.81
C ASP A 39 8.50 -22.93 -3.75
N ILE A 40 9.04 -21.75 -4.00
CA ILE A 40 10.46 -21.44 -3.91
C ILE A 40 10.80 -20.94 -2.49
N GLY A 41 11.70 -21.63 -1.79
CA GLY A 41 12.14 -21.21 -0.46
C GLY A 41 12.97 -19.92 -0.48
N GLU A 42 12.36 -18.77 -0.16
CA GLU A 42 13.02 -17.44 -0.16
C GLU A 42 13.85 -17.12 1.11
N GLY A 43 14.01 -18.08 2.03
CA GLY A 43 14.63 -17.83 3.33
C GLY A 43 13.70 -17.14 4.32
N SER A 44 14.23 -16.56 5.40
CA SER A 44 13.45 -16.06 6.54
C SER A 44 12.75 -14.71 6.33
N SER A 45 12.84 -14.14 5.12
CA SER A 45 12.24 -12.86 4.75
C SER A 45 11.59 -13.00 3.38
N ASN A 46 10.64 -13.93 3.28
CA ASN A 46 9.86 -14.12 2.05
C ASN A 46 9.04 -12.86 1.78
N LEU A 47 9.24 -12.25 0.61
CA LEU A 47 8.69 -10.93 0.28
C LEU A 47 7.41 -11.02 -0.55
N TYR A 48 7.10 -12.19 -1.11
CA TYR A 48 5.99 -12.37 -2.04
C TYR A 48 5.19 -13.64 -1.69
N ASP A 49 3.93 -13.42 -1.33
CA ASP A 49 2.83 -14.40 -1.16
C ASP A 49 3.01 -15.52 -0.11
N THR A 50 2.31 -15.41 1.01
CA THR A 50 2.30 -16.40 2.09
C THR A 50 1.23 -17.48 1.92
N GLY A 51 0.52 -17.51 0.78
CA GLY A 51 -0.59 -18.45 0.54
C GLY A 51 -1.79 -18.26 1.47
N ALA A 52 -1.69 -17.35 2.44
CA ALA A 52 -2.77 -16.89 3.26
C ALA A 52 -3.22 -15.54 2.70
N PRO A 53 -4.51 -15.36 2.35
CA PRO A 53 -5.01 -14.02 2.15
C PRO A 53 -4.65 -13.20 3.40
N PRO A 54 -4.26 -11.92 3.25
CA PRO A 54 -3.99 -11.06 4.38
C PRO A 54 -5.16 -11.24 5.35
N THR A 55 -4.86 -11.62 6.60
CA THR A 55 -5.90 -11.87 7.59
C THR A 55 -6.85 -10.68 7.57
N ASP A 56 -8.16 -10.88 7.68
CA ASP A 56 -9.13 -9.79 7.55
C ASP A 56 -8.68 -8.55 8.33
N ASN A 57 -8.01 -8.73 9.46
CA ASN A 57 -7.46 -7.67 10.30
C ASN A 57 -6.42 -6.74 9.61
N GLU A 58 -5.63 -7.20 8.66
CA GLU A 58 -4.60 -6.40 7.97
C GLU A 58 -5.20 -5.58 6.81
N VAL A 59 -6.12 -6.18 6.06
CA VAL A 59 -6.97 -5.47 5.08
C VAL A 59 -7.88 -4.48 5.80
N VAL A 60 -8.51 -4.90 6.90
CA VAL A 60 -9.37 -4.07 7.74
C VAL A 60 -8.55 -2.96 8.41
N THR A 61 -7.31 -3.19 8.82
CA THR A 61 -6.45 -2.12 9.37
C THR A 61 -6.02 -1.13 8.27
N ALA A 62 -5.67 -1.59 7.06
CA ALA A 62 -5.35 -0.71 5.95
C ALA A 62 -6.57 0.10 5.47
N VAL A 63 -7.73 -0.55 5.35
CA VAL A 63 -9.01 0.07 4.98
C VAL A 63 -9.50 1.01 6.09
N ASN A 64 -9.39 0.64 7.37
CA ASN A 64 -9.85 1.49 8.48
C ASN A 64 -8.89 2.63 8.81
N ASN A 65 -7.57 2.44 8.65
CA ASN A 65 -6.61 3.54 8.77
C ASN A 65 -6.71 4.51 7.58
N ALA A 66 -7.18 4.04 6.43
CA ALA A 66 -7.40 4.90 5.26
C ALA A 66 -8.79 5.56 5.26
N THR A 67 -9.86 4.89 5.70
CA THR A 67 -11.22 5.36 5.43
C THR A 67 -12.27 4.61 6.26
N ASN A 68 -12.69 5.18 7.39
CA ASN A 68 -14.09 4.98 7.82
C ASN A 68 -14.85 6.28 8.10
N SER A 69 -14.37 7.38 7.51
CA SER A 69 -15.17 8.45 6.91
C SER A 69 -14.21 9.53 6.42
N ILE A 70 -13.59 9.34 5.25
CA ILE A 70 -13.18 10.53 4.50
C ILE A 70 -14.50 11.12 4.00
N THR A 71 -15.10 11.99 4.82
CA THR A 71 -16.25 12.77 4.40
C THR A 71 -15.85 13.56 3.15
N ARG A 72 -16.81 13.90 2.27
CA ARG A 72 -16.50 14.73 1.09
C ARG A 72 -15.78 16.01 1.50
N GLU A 73 -16.12 16.51 2.69
CA GLU A 73 -15.57 17.65 3.41
C GLU A 73 -14.11 17.49 3.86
N ALA A 74 -13.63 16.25 4.06
CA ALA A 74 -12.25 15.94 4.41
C ALA A 74 -11.38 15.64 3.18
N ALA A 75 -11.99 15.21 2.08
CA ALA A 75 -11.29 14.90 0.82
C ALA A 75 -11.02 16.14 -0.05
N LEU A 76 -11.90 17.13 -0.02
CA LEU A 76 -11.92 18.23 -0.97
C LEU A 76 -11.91 19.58 -0.25
N SER A 77 -11.27 20.57 -0.89
CA SER A 77 -11.26 21.94 -0.38
C SER A 77 -12.67 22.56 -0.41
N GLN A 78 -12.90 23.64 0.34
CA GLN A 78 -14.19 24.34 0.32
C GLN A 78 -14.52 24.89 -1.08
N ASP A 79 -13.50 25.33 -1.81
CA ASP A 79 -13.63 25.86 -3.17
C ASP A 79 -14.10 24.77 -4.14
N ASP A 80 -13.52 23.57 -4.05
CA ASP A 80 -13.93 22.43 -4.90
C ASP A 80 -15.36 21.97 -4.60
N LEU A 81 -15.79 22.10 -3.34
CA LEU A 81 -17.12 21.70 -2.90
C LEU A 81 -18.18 22.79 -3.12
N ASN A 82 -17.79 24.04 -3.43
CA ASN A 82 -18.68 25.20 -3.49
C ASN A 82 -19.55 25.35 -2.23
N ILE A 83 -18.96 25.15 -1.05
CA ILE A 83 -19.64 25.30 0.24
C ILE A 83 -18.94 26.34 1.10
N VAL A 84 -19.73 26.99 1.96
CA VAL A 84 -19.21 27.87 3.02
C VAL A 84 -19.34 27.12 4.34
N LYS A 85 -18.25 26.97 5.08
CA LYS A 85 -18.23 26.37 6.42
C LYS A 85 -17.79 27.40 7.45
N THR A 86 -18.34 27.27 8.65
CA THR A 86 -17.92 28.02 9.84
C THR A 86 -17.73 27.07 11.02
N ASN A 87 -16.83 27.39 11.94
CA ASN A 87 -16.62 26.69 13.20
C ASN A 87 -16.92 27.59 14.41
N PRO A 88 -18.19 27.66 14.87
CA PRO A 88 -18.56 28.48 16.02
C PRO A 88 -17.82 28.15 17.31
N ALA A 89 -17.48 26.87 17.52
CA ALA A 89 -16.68 26.45 18.67
C ALA A 89 -15.23 26.95 18.63
N GLY A 90 -14.74 27.34 17.44
CA GLY A 90 -13.39 27.85 17.20
C GLY A 90 -13.29 29.37 17.12
N SER A 91 -14.28 30.11 17.65
CA SER A 91 -14.36 31.59 17.58
C SER A 91 -14.70 32.16 16.19
N GLU A 92 -15.33 31.39 15.31
CA GLU A 92 -15.97 31.92 14.11
C GLU A 92 -17.46 32.23 14.37
N PHE A 93 -18.08 33.07 13.55
CA PHE A 93 -19.52 33.36 13.66
C PHE A 93 -20.37 32.32 12.94
N LYS A 94 -21.59 32.09 13.44
CA LYS A 94 -22.57 31.22 12.76
C LYS A 94 -23.06 31.87 11.48
N ILE A 95 -23.35 31.06 10.46
CA ILE A 95 -24.04 31.56 9.26
C ILE A 95 -25.52 31.76 9.59
N LYS A 96 -26.02 32.97 9.32
CA LYS A 96 -27.43 33.34 9.48
C LYS A 96 -28.22 33.13 8.19
N ASN A 97 -27.66 33.56 7.06
CA ASN A 97 -28.30 33.45 5.76
C ASN A 97 -27.27 33.33 4.63
N ILE A 98 -27.66 32.70 3.51
CA ILE A 98 -26.87 32.63 2.28
C ILE A 98 -27.79 32.99 1.12
N HIS A 99 -27.43 34.02 0.36
CA HIS A 99 -28.19 34.44 -0.83
C HIS A 99 -27.27 34.85 -1.98
N ARG A 100 -27.88 35.15 -3.13
CA ARG A 100 -27.18 35.83 -4.23
C ARG A 100 -27.52 37.31 -4.22
N ASP A 101 -26.51 38.14 -4.41
CA ASP A 101 -26.68 39.58 -4.57
C ASP A 101 -27.24 39.92 -5.97
N VAL A 102 -27.51 41.21 -6.19
CA VAL A 102 -28.00 41.72 -7.49
C VAL A 102 -26.99 41.57 -8.63
N THR A 103 -25.72 41.27 -8.34
CA THR A 103 -24.67 40.98 -9.32
C THR A 103 -24.53 39.48 -9.61
N GLY A 104 -25.32 38.65 -8.93
CA GLY A 104 -25.31 37.20 -9.04
C GLY A 104 -24.21 36.51 -8.23
N LYS A 105 -23.44 37.26 -7.43
CA LYS A 105 -22.41 36.71 -6.53
C LYS A 105 -23.05 36.18 -5.25
N MET A 106 -22.41 35.19 -4.65
CA MET A 106 -22.81 34.65 -3.36
C MET A 106 -22.46 35.66 -2.26
N ASP A 107 -23.42 35.90 -1.38
CA ASP A 107 -23.28 36.76 -0.21
C ASP A 107 -23.76 35.99 1.03
N VAL A 108 -23.07 36.19 2.15
CA VAL A 108 -23.22 35.39 3.37
C VAL A 108 -23.37 36.32 4.55
N GLU A 109 -24.50 36.21 5.24
CA GLU A 109 -24.76 36.94 6.47
C GLU A 109 -24.36 36.09 7.67
N TYR A 110 -23.60 36.68 8.59
CA TYR A 110 -23.17 36.02 9.83
C TYR A 110 -23.98 36.53 11.03
N ASP A 111 -24.21 35.65 11.99
CA ASP A 111 -24.73 36.00 13.32
C ASP A 111 -23.54 36.38 14.21
N ASP A 112 -23.31 37.69 14.38
CA ASP A 112 -22.17 38.25 15.11
C ASP A 112 -22.37 38.32 16.62
N VAL A 113 -23.40 37.65 17.14
CA VAL A 113 -23.69 37.57 18.58
C VAL A 113 -22.77 36.53 19.23
N ALA A 114 -22.08 36.93 20.29
CA ALA A 114 -21.25 36.04 21.08
C ALA A 114 -22.09 34.91 21.70
N GLU A 115 -21.70 33.66 21.47
CA GLU A 115 -22.32 32.50 22.13
C GLU A 115 -21.92 32.50 23.61
N SER A 116 -22.91 32.51 24.50
CA SER A 116 -22.75 32.51 25.96
C SER A 116 -22.44 31.13 26.53
#